data_AF-A0A7X0SL68-F1
#
_entry.id   AF-A0A7X0SL68-F1
#
_cell.length_a   1.000
_cell.length_b   1.000
_cell.length_c   1.000
_cell.angle_alpha   90.00
_cell.angle_beta   90.00
_cell.angle_gamma   90.00
#
_symmetry.space_group_name_H-M   'P 1'
#
loop_
_entity.id
_entity.type
_entity.pdbx_description
1 polymer ?
#
loop_
_entity_poly.entity_id
_entity_poly.type
_entity_poly.pdbx_seq_one_letter_code
_entity_poly.pdbx_strand_id
1 'polypeptide(L)'
;MISKMPLKLLVTLGLVFSMSFSVLPAQAKVNDKKDTACLSPKMVQLKVDMQKGWIDHTIWTRNYIVSALSDHPDQNDVLDRLLRNQQDIGNVIKPYYGEAAGNKLAELLKEHILIAGKIVAAAKASNQADVRKFEKDWHRNADDLAKFLSEANPNWSFKLLRDMLYTHLELITEIVLDRIKGDWKADIAATDKNEIHMIHFADILTEGIVKQFPNKF
;
A
#
# COMPACT_ATOMS: atom_id res chain seq x y z
N MET A 1 -57.44 -51.98 22.67
CA MET A 1 -57.04 -53.24 23.35
C MET A 1 -56.20 -52.87 24.56
N ILE A 2 -56.64 -53.36 25.71
CA ILE A 2 -56.31 -52.93 27.06
C ILE A 2 -55.49 -54.02 27.74
N SER A 3 -54.50 -53.61 28.54
CA SER A 3 -53.98 -54.24 29.77
C SER A 3 -53.22 -55.58 29.69
N LYS A 4 -52.07 -55.63 30.40
CA LYS A 4 -51.90 -56.40 31.65
C LYS A 4 -50.60 -56.03 32.40
N MET A 5 -50.75 -55.22 33.45
CA MET A 5 -50.38 -55.42 34.89
C MET A 5 -48.97 -55.94 35.33
N PRO A 6 -48.58 -55.81 36.63
CA PRO A 6 -47.35 -55.13 37.06
C PRO A 6 -46.40 -56.03 37.90
N LEU A 7 -45.19 -55.54 38.21
CA LEU A 7 -44.43 -56.10 39.33
C LEU A 7 -43.67 -55.02 40.10
N LYS A 8 -43.87 -55.04 41.41
CA LYS A 8 -43.35 -54.14 42.43
C LYS A 8 -41.89 -54.46 42.77
N LEU A 9 -41.23 -53.43 43.32
CA LEU A 9 -40.19 -53.46 44.34
C LEU A 9 -38.78 -53.95 43.90
N LEU A 10 -37.81 -53.04 43.94
CA LEU A 10 -36.79 -53.08 45.00
C LEU A 10 -36.14 -51.72 45.18
N VAL A 11 -36.09 -51.27 46.43
CA VAL A 11 -35.35 -50.10 46.90
C VAL A 11 -33.89 -50.50 47.05
N THR A 12 -32.97 -49.76 46.44
CA THR A 12 -31.56 -49.77 46.83
C THR A 12 -31.03 -48.33 46.88
N LEU A 13 -30.72 -47.95 48.12
CA LEU A 13 -30.12 -46.71 48.57
C LEU A 13 -28.66 -46.65 48.09
N GLY A 14 -28.34 -45.69 47.21
CA GLY A 14 -26.97 -45.40 46.77
C GLY A 14 -26.54 -44.02 47.24
N LEU A 15 -25.56 -43.97 48.14
CA LEU A 15 -24.89 -42.77 48.66
C LEU A 15 -24.41 -41.87 47.51
N VAL A 16 -24.87 -40.61 47.46
CA VAL A 16 -24.29 -39.58 46.60
C VAL A 16 -23.22 -38.84 47.43
N PHE A 17 -21.96 -39.09 47.11
CA PHE A 17 -20.82 -38.35 47.66
C PHE A 17 -20.73 -37.01 46.90
N SER A 18 -21.25 -35.93 47.50
CA SER A 18 -21.12 -34.59 46.96
C SER A 18 -19.68 -34.09 47.14
N MET A 19 -18.87 -34.16 46.08
CA MET A 19 -17.61 -33.41 46.02
C MET A 19 -17.93 -31.92 45.87
N SER A 20 -17.79 -31.19 46.97
CA SER A 20 -17.75 -29.74 46.97
C SER A 20 -16.44 -29.27 46.34
N PHE A 21 -16.45 -28.88 45.07
CA PHE A 21 -15.34 -28.15 44.47
C PHE A 21 -15.32 -26.72 45.02
N SER A 22 -14.38 -26.45 45.93
CA SER A 22 -14.07 -25.09 46.37
C SER A 22 -13.44 -24.32 45.21
N VAL A 23 -14.20 -23.44 44.57
CA VAL A 23 -13.68 -22.54 43.54
C VAL A 23 -12.85 -21.45 44.25
N LEU A 24 -11.54 -21.58 44.26
CA LEU A 24 -10.65 -20.47 44.62
C LEU A 24 -10.65 -19.45 43.48
N PRO A 25 -10.73 -18.13 43.75
CA PRO A 25 -10.59 -17.14 42.70
C PRO A 25 -9.13 -17.13 42.24
N ALA A 26 -8.90 -17.59 41.01
CA ALA A 26 -7.62 -17.41 40.34
C ALA A 26 -7.44 -15.92 40.03
N GLN A 27 -6.69 -15.20 40.87
CA GLN A 27 -6.16 -13.90 40.50
C GLN A 27 -5.08 -14.11 39.44
N ALA A 28 -5.44 -13.90 38.18
CA ALA A 28 -4.48 -13.77 37.10
C ALA A 28 -3.61 -12.53 37.38
N LYS A 29 -2.32 -12.74 37.66
CA LYS A 29 -1.33 -11.67 37.58
C LYS A 29 -1.26 -11.22 36.12
N VAL A 30 -1.78 -10.04 35.83
CA VAL A 30 -1.50 -9.34 34.57
C VAL A 30 -0.02 -9.08 34.54
N ASN A 31 0.67 -9.77 33.64
CA ASN A 31 2.06 -9.55 33.34
C ASN A 31 2.08 -8.36 32.38
N ASP A 32 2.59 -7.20 32.80
CA ASP A 32 2.81 -6.01 31.98
C ASP A 32 3.83 -6.33 30.87
N LYS A 33 3.38 -7.04 29.83
CA LYS A 33 4.15 -7.27 28.61
C LYS A 33 3.88 -6.13 27.65
N LYS A 34 4.85 -5.21 27.61
CA LYS A 34 5.18 -4.24 26.55
C LYS A 34 4.10 -4.01 25.49
N ASP A 35 3.49 -2.82 25.58
CA ASP A 35 2.75 -2.10 24.55
C ASP A 35 2.92 -2.65 23.13
N THR A 36 2.06 -3.58 22.73
CA THR A 36 1.59 -3.57 21.35
C THR A 36 0.81 -2.28 21.22
N ALA A 37 1.44 -1.23 20.66
CA ALA A 37 0.77 0.03 20.39
C ALA A 37 -0.55 -0.28 19.67
N CYS A 38 -1.67 -0.11 20.37
CA CYS A 38 -2.99 -0.33 19.78
C CYS A 38 -3.13 0.65 18.62
N LEU A 39 -3.42 0.13 17.41
CA LEU A 39 -3.66 0.98 16.25
C LEU A 39 -4.85 1.89 16.55
N SER A 40 -4.63 3.20 16.55
CA SER A 40 -5.73 4.14 16.72
C SER A 40 -6.55 4.24 15.44
N PRO A 41 -7.85 4.60 15.50
CA PRO A 41 -8.65 4.82 14.30
C PRO A 41 -8.02 5.79 13.30
N LYS A 42 -7.28 6.81 13.80
CA LYS A 42 -6.58 7.77 12.94
C LYS A 42 -5.36 7.16 12.25
N MET A 43 -4.63 6.26 12.92
CA MET A 43 -3.52 5.52 12.29
C MET A 43 -4.04 4.63 11.16
N VAL A 44 -5.14 3.93 11.41
CA VAL A 44 -5.80 3.09 10.39
C VAL A 44 -6.28 3.93 9.22
N GLN A 45 -6.91 5.08 9.48
CA GLN A 45 -7.37 5.98 8.42
C GLN A 45 -6.23 6.48 7.54
N LEU A 46 -5.13 6.95 8.15
CA LEU A 46 -3.95 7.37 7.39
C LEU A 46 -3.39 6.23 6.54
N LYS A 47 -3.28 5.02 7.11
CA LYS A 47 -2.79 3.85 6.38
C LYS A 47 -3.65 3.58 5.15
N VAL A 48 -4.98 3.59 5.31
CA VAL A 48 -5.93 3.35 4.21
C VAL A 48 -5.82 4.43 3.15
N ASP A 49 -5.78 5.72 3.53
CA ASP A 49 -5.70 6.83 2.58
C ASP A 49 -4.39 6.82 1.80
N MET A 50 -3.27 6.55 2.49
CA MET A 50 -1.96 6.45 1.87
C MET A 50 -1.89 5.26 0.91
N GLN A 51 -2.30 4.07 1.35
CA GLN A 51 -2.32 2.88 0.48
C GLN A 51 -3.22 3.08 -0.73
N LYS A 52 -4.43 3.65 -0.54
CA LYS A 52 -5.33 3.97 -1.64
C LYS A 52 -4.67 4.91 -2.65
N GLY A 53 -3.98 5.95 -2.20
CA GLY A 53 -3.28 6.89 -3.08
C GLY A 53 -2.28 6.19 -3.99
N TRP A 54 -1.46 5.29 -3.43
CA TRP A 54 -0.42 4.57 -4.16
C TRP A 54 -0.94 3.37 -4.97
N ILE A 55 -2.03 2.73 -4.56
CA ILE A 55 -2.74 1.73 -5.37
C ILE A 55 -3.39 2.40 -6.58
N ASP A 56 -4.05 3.55 -6.39
CA ASP A 56 -4.59 4.32 -7.52
C ASP A 56 -3.45 4.70 -8.49
N HIS A 57 -2.26 5.08 -7.98
CA HIS A 57 -1.08 5.35 -8.81
C HIS A 57 -0.69 4.16 -9.69
N THR A 58 -0.61 2.94 -9.13
CA THR A 58 -0.25 1.75 -9.91
C THR A 58 -1.32 1.40 -10.94
N ILE A 59 -2.61 1.47 -10.57
CA ILE A 59 -3.73 1.19 -11.47
C ILE A 59 -3.72 2.15 -12.67
N TRP A 60 -3.66 3.46 -12.41
CA TRP A 60 -3.74 4.45 -13.49
C TRP A 60 -2.46 4.49 -14.34
N THR A 61 -1.29 4.21 -13.76
CA THR A 61 -0.04 4.05 -14.52
C THR A 61 -0.13 2.87 -15.48
N ARG A 62 -0.59 1.71 -14.97
CA ARG A 62 -0.79 0.50 -15.77
C ARG A 62 -1.78 0.76 -16.91
N ASN A 63 -2.93 1.35 -16.62
CA ASN A 63 -3.94 1.68 -17.63
C ASN A 63 -3.38 2.63 -18.69
N TYR A 64 -2.61 3.65 -18.30
CA TYR A 64 -1.98 4.55 -19.25
C TYR A 64 -0.99 3.82 -20.16
N ILE A 65 -0.13 2.95 -19.61
CA ILE A 65 0.80 2.14 -20.41
C ILE A 65 0.03 1.27 -21.41
N VAL A 66 -1.06 0.63 -20.97
CA VAL A 66 -1.93 -0.16 -21.85
C VAL A 66 -2.43 0.68 -23.02
N SER A 67 -3.11 1.79 -22.72
CA SER A 67 -3.75 2.64 -23.73
C SER A 67 -2.75 3.30 -24.66
N ALA A 68 -1.64 3.82 -24.13
CA ALA A 68 -0.62 4.49 -24.92
C ALA A 68 0.09 3.52 -25.88
N LEU A 69 0.42 2.31 -25.43
CA LEU A 69 1.09 1.32 -26.28
C LEU A 69 0.15 0.77 -27.37
N SER A 70 -1.16 0.68 -27.12
CA SER A 70 -2.15 0.18 -28.08
C SER A 70 -2.82 1.25 -28.96
N ASP A 71 -2.41 2.52 -28.86
CA ASP A 71 -3.08 3.66 -29.51
C ASP A 71 -4.57 3.76 -29.16
N HIS A 72 -4.95 3.37 -27.94
CA HIS A 72 -6.34 3.40 -27.53
C HIS A 72 -6.83 4.85 -27.38
N PRO A 73 -8.04 5.19 -27.88
CA PRO A 73 -8.54 6.57 -27.88
C PRO A 73 -8.66 7.23 -26.50
N ASP A 74 -8.75 6.43 -25.42
CA ASP A 74 -8.89 6.92 -24.05
C ASP A 74 -7.57 7.34 -23.38
N GLN A 75 -6.41 7.21 -24.05
CA GLN A 75 -5.10 7.43 -23.42
C GLN A 75 -4.97 8.80 -22.74
N ASN A 76 -5.60 9.84 -23.30
CA ASN A 76 -5.60 11.19 -22.72
C ASN A 76 -6.47 11.28 -21.47
N ASP A 77 -7.66 10.68 -21.49
CA ASP A 77 -8.55 10.66 -20.32
C ASP A 77 -7.93 9.86 -19.16
N VAL A 78 -7.25 8.77 -19.48
CA VAL A 78 -6.50 7.94 -18.53
C VAL A 78 -5.30 8.71 -17.97
N LEU A 79 -4.55 9.41 -18.82
CA LEU A 79 -3.43 10.26 -18.38
C LEU A 79 -3.92 11.38 -17.45
N ASP A 80 -5.02 12.05 -17.80
CA ASP A 80 -5.60 13.10 -16.95
C ASP A 80 -6.01 12.57 -15.59
N ARG A 81 -6.57 11.36 -15.52
CA ARG A 81 -6.89 10.71 -14.24
C ARG A 81 -5.63 10.36 -13.44
N LEU A 82 -4.58 9.87 -14.10
CA LEU A 82 -3.28 9.59 -13.48
C LEU A 82 -2.64 10.87 -12.94
N LEU A 83 -2.72 11.99 -13.66
CA LEU A 83 -2.20 13.28 -13.20
C LEU A 83 -3.01 13.84 -12.02
N ARG A 84 -4.33 13.60 -11.96
CA ARG A 84 -5.15 13.92 -10.77
C ARG A 84 -4.72 13.11 -9.54
N ASN A 85 -4.38 11.83 -9.72
CA ASN A 85 -3.91 10.98 -8.61
C ASN A 85 -2.68 11.55 -7.89
N GLN A 86 -1.79 12.25 -8.60
CA GLN A 86 -0.64 12.90 -7.97
C GLN A 86 -1.04 14.01 -7.00
N GLN A 87 -2.13 14.72 -7.30
CA GLN A 87 -2.74 15.67 -6.36
C GLN A 87 -3.41 14.96 -5.19
N ASP A 88 -4.09 13.83 -5.46
CA ASP A 88 -4.71 13.01 -4.41
C ASP A 88 -3.65 12.57 -3.39
N ILE A 89 -2.50 12.05 -3.83
CA ILE A 89 -1.36 11.67 -2.97
C ILE A 89 -0.83 12.89 -2.20
N GLY A 90 -0.61 14.01 -2.88
CA GLY A 90 -0.18 15.25 -2.23
C GLY A 90 -1.14 15.70 -1.13
N ASN A 91 -2.45 15.52 -1.32
CA ASN A 91 -3.48 15.89 -0.35
C ASN A 91 -3.44 15.03 0.92
N VAL A 92 -3.04 13.75 0.84
CA VAL A 92 -2.91 12.86 2.01
C VAL A 92 -1.91 13.42 3.03
N ILE A 93 -0.84 14.09 2.59
CA ILE A 93 0.22 14.58 3.47
C ILE A 93 -0.03 15.99 4.04
N LYS A 94 -0.98 16.75 3.46
CA LYS A 94 -1.28 18.14 3.85
C LYS A 94 -1.64 18.33 5.33
N PRO A 95 -2.42 17.44 5.99
CA PRO A 95 -2.75 17.60 7.41
C PRO A 95 -1.53 17.55 8.36
N TYR A 96 -0.37 17.11 7.87
CA TYR A 96 0.85 16.89 8.62
C TYR A 96 1.94 17.90 8.27
N TYR A 97 2.12 18.20 6.97
CA TYR A 97 3.19 19.07 6.47
C TYR A 97 2.71 20.38 5.87
N GLY A 98 1.39 20.62 5.81
CA GLY A 98 0.78 21.82 5.26
C GLY A 98 0.59 21.81 3.74
N GLU A 99 -0.17 22.80 3.26
CA GLU A 99 -0.56 22.95 1.84
C GLU A 99 0.65 23.00 0.88
N ALA A 100 1.66 23.79 1.23
CA ALA A 100 2.85 23.98 0.40
C ALA A 100 3.60 22.67 0.15
N ALA A 101 3.80 21.86 1.20
CA ALA A 101 4.49 20.58 1.09
C ALA A 101 3.66 19.56 0.26
N GLY A 102 2.35 19.48 0.50
CA GLY A 102 1.47 18.60 -0.27
C GLY A 102 1.43 18.95 -1.76
N ASN A 103 1.36 20.25 -2.09
CA ASN A 103 1.38 20.69 -3.48
C ASN A 103 2.75 20.46 -4.12
N LYS A 104 3.85 20.67 -3.39
CA LYS A 104 5.20 20.39 -3.91
C LYS A 104 5.41 18.92 -4.22
N LEU A 105 4.92 18.01 -3.36
CA LEU A 105 4.94 16.57 -3.64
C LEU A 105 4.17 16.26 -4.92
N ALA A 106 2.94 16.80 -5.05
CA ALA A 106 2.12 16.58 -6.24
C ALA A 106 2.80 17.08 -7.53
N GLU A 107 3.52 18.20 -7.49
CA GLU A 107 4.30 18.70 -8.63
C GLU A 107 5.42 17.75 -9.06
N LEU A 108 6.23 17.28 -8.10
CA LEU A 108 7.31 16.33 -8.38
C LEU A 108 6.77 15.01 -8.97
N LEU A 109 5.63 14.55 -8.46
CA LEU A 109 4.97 13.35 -8.95
C LEU A 109 4.30 13.56 -10.33
N LYS A 110 3.75 14.74 -10.64
CA LYS A 110 3.27 15.04 -11.99
C LYS A 110 4.42 15.06 -13.00
N GLU A 111 5.55 15.64 -12.63
CA GLU A 111 6.76 15.57 -13.45
C GLU A 111 7.18 14.12 -13.69
N HIS A 112 7.18 13.29 -12.63
CA HIS A 112 7.48 11.86 -12.72
C HIS A 112 6.64 11.15 -13.78
N ILE A 113 5.32 11.33 -13.76
CA ILE A 113 4.38 10.74 -14.72
C ILE A 113 4.63 11.27 -16.14
N LEU A 114 4.89 12.56 -16.30
CA LEU A 114 5.14 13.15 -17.62
C LEU A 114 6.45 12.65 -18.23
N ILE A 115 7.48 12.38 -17.42
CA ILE A 115 8.72 11.74 -17.88
C ILE A 115 8.45 10.28 -18.27
N ALA A 116 7.73 9.52 -17.44
CA ALA A 116 7.33 8.14 -17.75
C ALA A 116 6.54 8.07 -19.07
N GLY A 117 5.63 9.02 -19.32
CA GLY A 117 4.91 9.11 -20.59
C GLY A 117 5.82 9.31 -21.81
N LYS A 118 6.88 10.11 -21.68
CA LYS A 118 7.90 10.27 -22.73
C LYS A 118 8.71 9.00 -22.95
N ILE A 119 9.05 8.27 -21.87
CA ILE A 119 9.73 6.97 -21.95
C ILE A 119 8.86 5.96 -22.73
N VAL A 120 7.57 5.84 -22.37
CA VAL A 120 6.63 4.95 -23.06
C VAL A 120 6.54 5.28 -24.55
N ALA A 121 6.39 6.56 -24.90
CA ALA A 121 6.33 7.00 -26.29
C ALA A 121 7.63 6.71 -27.06
N ALA A 122 8.79 6.96 -26.45
CA ALA A 122 10.09 6.67 -27.05
C ALA A 122 10.33 5.16 -27.23
N ALA A 123 9.95 4.35 -26.24
CA ALA A 123 10.04 2.90 -26.28
C ALA A 123 9.16 2.32 -27.40
N LYS A 124 7.91 2.80 -27.51
CA LYS A 124 6.99 2.43 -28.60
C LYS A 124 7.57 2.74 -29.98
N ALA A 125 8.21 3.91 -30.12
CA ALA A 125 8.89 4.31 -31.35
C ALA A 125 10.25 3.63 -31.58
N SER A 126 10.65 2.69 -30.72
CA SER A 126 11.99 2.06 -30.74
C SER A 126 13.16 3.06 -30.67
N ASN A 127 12.94 4.25 -30.12
CA ASN A 127 13.93 5.31 -30.03
C ASN A 127 14.76 5.18 -28.74
N GLN A 128 15.78 4.34 -28.82
CA GLN A 128 16.65 4.03 -27.67
C GLN A 128 17.48 5.23 -27.16
N ALA A 129 17.72 6.23 -28.01
CA ALA A 129 18.44 7.43 -27.58
C ALA A 129 17.58 8.26 -26.62
N ASP A 130 16.31 8.45 -26.95
CA ASP A 130 15.37 9.19 -26.10
C ASP A 130 14.98 8.39 -24.85
N VAL A 131 14.87 7.05 -24.93
CA VAL A 131 14.68 6.20 -23.74
C VAL A 131 15.80 6.47 -22.71
N ARG A 132 17.07 6.33 -23.11
CA ARG A 132 18.21 6.57 -22.20
C ARG A 132 18.25 7.99 -21.64
N LYS A 133 17.88 8.97 -22.46
CA LYS A 133 17.82 10.37 -22.03
C LYS A 133 16.75 10.55 -20.94
N PHE A 134 15.54 10.08 -21.19
CA PHE A 134 14.42 10.27 -20.26
C PHE A 134 14.55 9.37 -19.03
N GLU A 135 15.16 8.19 -19.11
CA GLU A 135 15.51 7.38 -17.93
C GLU A 135 16.42 8.15 -16.97
N LYS A 136 17.43 8.86 -17.49
CA LYS A 136 18.29 9.71 -16.66
C LYS A 136 17.49 10.82 -15.97
N ASP A 137 16.58 11.46 -16.70
CA ASP A 137 15.69 12.49 -16.13
C ASP A 137 14.75 11.89 -15.07
N TRP A 138 14.32 10.64 -15.26
CA TRP A 138 13.41 9.94 -14.36
C TRP A 138 14.08 9.53 -13.05
N HIS A 139 15.31 9.02 -13.12
CA HIS A 139 16.14 8.77 -11.93
C HIS A 139 16.46 10.05 -11.16
N ARG A 140 16.74 11.16 -11.87
CA ARG A 140 16.91 12.47 -11.22
C ARG A 140 15.63 12.91 -10.49
N ASN A 141 14.46 12.78 -11.11
CA ASN A 141 13.20 13.07 -10.45
C ASN A 141 12.94 12.15 -9.23
N ALA A 142 13.30 10.87 -9.31
CA ALA A 142 13.23 9.95 -8.16
C ALA A 142 14.16 10.39 -7.01
N ASP A 143 15.36 10.89 -7.32
CA ASP A 143 16.26 11.48 -6.33
C ASP A 143 15.66 12.74 -5.69
N ASP A 144 15.06 13.62 -6.51
CA ASP A 144 14.39 14.83 -6.04
C ASP A 144 13.21 14.51 -5.10
N LEU A 145 12.41 13.48 -5.42
CA LEU A 145 11.33 12.96 -4.58
C LEU A 145 11.85 12.39 -3.25
N ALA A 146 12.86 11.50 -3.32
CA ALA A 146 13.47 10.91 -2.14
C ALA A 146 14.05 11.99 -1.21
N LYS A 147 14.74 12.98 -1.79
CA LYS A 147 15.29 14.11 -1.06
C LYS A 147 14.20 14.91 -0.37
N PHE A 148 13.20 15.37 -1.12
CA PHE A 148 12.09 16.16 -0.60
C PHE A 148 11.39 15.48 0.59
N LEU A 149 11.06 14.19 0.45
CA LEU A 149 10.41 13.43 1.51
C LEU A 149 11.34 13.26 2.72
N SER A 150 12.60 12.87 2.51
CA SER A 150 13.55 12.65 3.62
C SER A 150 13.89 13.93 4.39
N GLU A 151 13.88 15.11 3.73
CA GLU A 151 14.05 16.40 4.39
C GLU A 151 12.83 16.78 5.24
N ALA A 152 11.63 16.37 4.83
CA ALA A 152 10.39 16.62 5.57
C ALA A 152 10.25 15.75 6.83
N ASN A 153 10.79 14.53 6.81
CA ASN A 153 10.63 13.56 7.89
C ASN A 153 11.94 12.84 8.24
N PRO A 154 12.51 13.03 9.44
CA PRO A 154 13.75 12.38 9.84
C PRO A 154 13.65 10.85 10.00
N ASN A 155 12.43 10.30 10.02
CA ASN A 155 12.19 8.85 10.06
C ASN A 155 12.32 8.18 8.69
N TRP A 156 12.43 8.95 7.60
CA TRP A 156 12.68 8.43 6.27
C TRP A 156 14.11 8.73 5.84
N SER A 157 14.95 7.70 5.73
CA SER A 157 16.28 7.92 5.17
C SER A 157 16.19 8.16 3.66
N PHE A 158 16.97 9.12 3.15
CA PHE A 158 17.11 9.38 1.71
C PHE A 158 17.42 8.10 0.94
N LYS A 159 18.37 7.29 1.42
CA LYS A 159 18.77 6.04 0.78
C LYS A 159 17.59 5.07 0.63
N LEU A 160 16.83 4.85 1.71
CA LEU A 160 15.66 3.96 1.69
C LEU A 160 14.64 4.42 0.65
N LEU A 161 14.26 5.71 0.67
CA LEU A 161 13.25 6.22 -0.25
C LEU A 161 13.72 6.18 -1.71
N ARG A 162 14.99 6.52 -1.97
CA ARG A 162 15.57 6.45 -3.30
C ARG A 162 15.59 5.02 -3.82
N ASP A 163 16.04 4.07 -3.01
CA ASP A 163 16.12 2.67 -3.43
C ASP A 163 14.70 2.11 -3.71
N MET A 164 13.69 2.48 -2.90
CA MET A 164 12.28 2.14 -3.18
C MET A 164 11.78 2.74 -4.50
N LEU A 165 12.08 4.02 -4.77
CA LEU A 165 11.67 4.66 -6.00
C LEU A 165 12.38 4.06 -7.22
N TYR A 166 13.65 3.69 -7.10
CA TYR A 166 14.40 3.04 -8.19
C TYR A 166 13.83 1.66 -8.53
N THR A 167 13.50 0.84 -7.52
CA THR A 167 12.80 -0.43 -7.75
C THR A 167 11.44 -0.22 -8.42
N HIS A 168 10.73 0.86 -8.08
CA HIS A 168 9.49 1.22 -8.80
C HIS A 168 9.77 1.54 -10.28
N LEU A 169 10.82 2.31 -10.58
CA LEU A 169 11.21 2.61 -11.97
C LEU A 169 11.50 1.32 -12.76
N GLU A 170 12.26 0.41 -12.16
CA GLU A 170 12.61 -0.89 -12.75
C GLU A 170 11.35 -1.71 -13.08
N LEU A 171 10.41 -1.83 -12.15
CA LEU A 171 9.18 -2.60 -12.33
C LEU A 171 8.27 -2.01 -13.42
N ILE A 172 8.18 -0.68 -13.50
CA ILE A 172 7.44 -0.02 -14.59
C ILE A 172 8.14 -0.25 -15.95
N THR A 173 9.47 -0.21 -15.99
CA THR A 173 10.23 -0.54 -17.20
C THR A 173 9.98 -1.99 -17.64
N GLU A 174 9.95 -2.95 -16.71
CA GLU A 174 9.58 -4.35 -16.99
C GLU A 174 8.17 -4.43 -17.62
N ILE A 175 7.17 -3.80 -17.00
CA ILE A 175 5.78 -3.72 -17.52
C ILE A 175 5.75 -3.21 -18.96
N VAL A 176 6.45 -2.11 -19.25
CA VAL A 176 6.49 -1.50 -20.59
C VAL A 176 7.15 -2.44 -21.60
N LEU A 177 8.31 -2.99 -21.26
CA LEU A 177 9.08 -3.84 -22.17
C LEU A 177 8.37 -5.16 -22.47
N ASP A 178 7.79 -5.80 -21.45
CA ASP A 178 7.10 -7.07 -21.62
C ASP A 178 5.82 -6.88 -22.43
N ARG A 179 5.13 -5.76 -22.24
CA ARG A 179 3.97 -5.41 -23.07
C ARG A 179 4.34 -5.15 -24.52
N ILE A 180 5.45 -4.43 -24.79
CA ILE A 180 5.96 -4.22 -26.17
C ILE A 180 6.32 -5.55 -26.84
N LYS A 181 6.89 -6.50 -26.09
CA LYS A 181 7.24 -7.85 -26.59
C LYS A 181 6.02 -8.76 -26.78
N GLY A 182 4.85 -8.37 -26.25
CA GLY A 182 3.65 -9.21 -26.25
C GLY A 182 3.66 -10.33 -25.20
N ASP A 183 4.54 -10.25 -24.19
CA ASP A 183 4.55 -11.18 -23.07
C ASP A 183 3.56 -10.74 -21.99
N TRP A 184 2.29 -11.04 -22.22
CA TRP A 184 1.21 -10.62 -21.32
C TRP A 184 1.33 -11.23 -19.92
N LYS A 185 1.92 -12.43 -19.80
CA LYS A 185 2.09 -13.10 -18.50
C LYS A 185 3.15 -12.39 -17.67
N ALA A 186 4.27 -12.02 -18.28
CA ALA A 186 5.33 -11.29 -17.61
C ALA A 186 4.87 -9.86 -17.23
N ASP A 187 4.17 -9.17 -18.13
CA ASP A 187 3.56 -7.85 -17.87
C ASP A 187 2.60 -7.87 -16.66
N ILE A 188 1.71 -8.86 -16.58
CA ILE A 188 0.81 -9.04 -15.42
C ILE A 188 1.61 -9.32 -14.15
N ALA A 189 2.60 -10.21 -14.19
CA ALA A 189 3.41 -10.54 -13.02
C ALA A 189 4.24 -9.34 -12.52
N ALA A 190 4.77 -8.51 -13.42
CA ALA A 190 5.46 -7.27 -13.07
C ALA A 190 4.48 -6.24 -12.48
N THR A 191 3.25 -6.18 -12.98
CA THR A 191 2.16 -5.35 -12.42
C THR A 191 1.86 -5.75 -10.97
N ASP A 192 1.68 -7.03 -10.68
CA ASP A 192 1.40 -7.53 -9.32
C ASP A 192 2.54 -7.18 -8.35
N LYS A 193 3.80 -7.37 -8.78
CA LYS A 193 4.98 -7.00 -7.99
C LYS A 193 5.00 -5.49 -7.71
N ASN A 194 4.71 -4.67 -8.72
CA ASN A 194 4.70 -3.21 -8.58
C ASN A 194 3.61 -2.75 -7.60
N GLU A 195 2.42 -3.34 -7.64
CA GLU A 195 1.36 -3.01 -6.68
C GLU A 195 1.78 -3.31 -5.24
N ILE A 196 2.30 -4.51 -4.98
CA ILE A 196 2.80 -4.91 -3.65
C ILE A 196 3.91 -3.96 -3.19
N HIS A 197 4.84 -3.64 -4.08
CA HIS A 197 5.95 -2.72 -3.79
C HIS A 197 5.46 -1.32 -3.41
N MET A 198 4.48 -0.77 -4.13
CA MET A 198 3.94 0.56 -3.85
C MET A 198 3.04 0.59 -2.61
N ILE A 199 2.37 -0.51 -2.26
CA ILE A 199 1.72 -0.67 -0.95
C ILE A 199 2.76 -0.64 0.18
N HIS A 200 3.90 -1.31 0.00
CA HIS A 200 4.97 -1.26 0.99
C HIS A 200 5.57 0.15 1.12
N PHE A 201 5.73 0.87 0.00
CA PHE A 201 6.13 2.28 0.02
C PHE A 201 5.14 3.15 0.79
N ALA A 202 3.84 2.96 0.57
CA ALA A 202 2.78 3.62 1.32
C ALA A 202 2.85 3.36 2.85
N ASP A 203 3.18 2.12 3.25
CA ASP A 203 3.34 1.74 4.65
C ASP A 203 4.55 2.45 5.29
N ILE A 204 5.69 2.53 4.58
CA ILE A 204 6.88 3.28 5.04
C ILE A 204 6.54 4.77 5.28
N LEU A 205 5.81 5.38 4.34
CA LEU A 205 5.36 6.78 4.49
C LEU A 205 4.39 6.93 5.67
N THR A 206 3.41 6.03 5.79
CA THR A 206 2.48 6.05 6.93
C THR A 206 3.21 5.97 8.27
N GLU A 207 4.14 5.02 8.42
CA GLU A 207 4.89 4.84 9.64
C GLU A 207 5.73 6.05 10.03
N GLY A 208 6.39 6.68 9.04
CA GLY A 208 7.17 7.88 9.33
C GLY A 208 6.30 9.05 9.79
N ILE A 209 5.14 9.26 9.19
CA ILE A 209 4.20 10.33 9.62
C ILE A 209 3.74 10.08 11.06
N VAL A 210 3.37 8.85 11.39
CA VAL A 210 2.94 8.48 12.75
C VAL A 210 4.08 8.71 13.75
N LYS A 211 5.30 8.29 13.42
CA LYS A 211 6.49 8.48 14.27
C LYS A 211 6.84 9.96 14.48
N GLN A 212 6.68 10.81 13.46
CA GLN A 212 6.98 12.24 13.55
C GLN A 212 5.91 13.04 14.30
N PHE A 213 4.64 12.65 14.19
CA PHE A 213 3.50 13.37 14.78
C PHE A 213 2.65 12.52 15.74
N PRO A 214 3.25 11.94 16.80
CA PRO A 214 2.53 11.02 17.69
C PRO A 214 1.27 11.64 18.29
N ASN A 215 1.28 12.95 18.61
CA ASN A 215 0.13 13.66 19.19
C ASN A 215 -1.08 13.80 18.25
N LYS A 216 -0.94 13.49 16.96
CA LYS A 216 -2.05 13.49 16.00
C LYS A 216 -2.79 12.15 15.96
N PHE A 217 -2.25 11.10 16.58
CA PHE A 217 -2.70 9.71 16.47
C PHE A 217 -3.17 9.11 17.79
#